data_AF-A0A7S3RP40-F1
#
_entry.id   AF-A0A7S3RP40-F1
#
_cell.length_a   1.000
_cell.length_b   1.000
_cell.length_c   1.000
_cell.angle_alpha   90.00
_cell.angle_beta   90.00
_cell.angle_gamma   90.00
#
_symmetry.space_group_name_H-M   'P 1'
#
loop_
_entity.id
_entity.type
_entity.pdbx_description
1 polymer ?
#
loop_
_entity_poly.entity_id
_entity_poly.type
_entity_poly.pdbx_seq_one_letter_code
_entity_poly.pdbx_strand_id
1 'polypeptide(L)'
;GLHSPSGRLTSTWYKGEYTHQLSMEDMRMRPDLETGYPGRTYRFVDEQWIVYPFGFGLSYHTWSYAWRSPAHTSGNKASSGAAGWEGCSLALSVALDSQKGADPSTAVLLFFRPPNGDEAGLTPRKELRRFE
;
A
#
# COMPACT_ATOMS: atom_id res chain seq x y z
N GLY A 1 -14.51 -12.09 -22.90
CA GLY A 1 -14.34 -12.37 -21.46
C GLY A 1 -14.30 -13.86 -21.20
N LEU A 2 -13.41 -14.59 -21.88
CA LEU A 2 -13.13 -16.00 -21.55
C LEU A 2 -12.31 -16.09 -20.26
N HIS A 3 -11.46 -15.08 -20.01
CA HIS A 3 -10.69 -14.92 -18.78
C HIS A 3 -11.07 -13.62 -18.07
N SER A 4 -11.00 -13.64 -16.74
CA SER A 4 -11.25 -12.49 -15.89
C SER A 4 -10.02 -11.57 -15.85
N PRO A 5 -10.18 -10.24 -15.89
CA PRO A 5 -9.08 -9.34 -15.62
C PRO A 5 -8.70 -9.38 -14.14
N SER A 6 -7.39 -9.44 -13.88
CA SER A 6 -6.83 -9.51 -12.50
C SER A 6 -5.68 -8.53 -12.27
N GLY A 7 -5.41 -7.67 -13.26
CA GLY A 7 -4.36 -6.66 -13.18
C GLY A 7 -4.67 -5.58 -12.14
N ARG A 8 -3.61 -5.06 -11.51
CA ARG A 8 -3.66 -3.93 -10.57
C ARG A 8 -2.75 -2.82 -11.08
N LEU A 9 -3.09 -1.56 -10.81
CA LEU A 9 -2.29 -0.42 -11.21
C LEU A 9 -0.94 -0.38 -10.48
N THR A 10 0.15 -0.31 -11.24
CA THR A 10 1.53 -0.13 -10.74
C THR A 10 1.91 1.33 -10.50
N SER A 11 1.04 2.26 -10.90
CA SER A 11 1.22 3.70 -10.74
C SER A 11 -0.09 4.35 -10.29
N THR A 12 0.01 5.45 -9.54
CA THR A 12 -1.16 6.25 -9.16
C THR A 12 -1.56 7.14 -10.33
N TRP A 13 -2.86 7.24 -10.59
CA TRP A 13 -3.42 8.21 -11.52
C TRP A 13 -3.81 9.47 -10.77
N TYR A 14 -3.27 10.60 -11.22
CA TYR A 14 -3.42 11.89 -10.56
C TYR A 14 -4.42 12.78 -11.29
N LYS A 15 -5.04 13.70 -10.54
CA LYS A 15 -5.81 14.80 -11.13
C LYS A 15 -4.88 15.73 -11.93
N GLY A 16 -5.39 16.35 -12.99
CA GLY A 16 -4.60 17.29 -13.80
C GLY A 16 -4.00 18.45 -13.00
N GLU A 17 -4.72 18.93 -11.97
CA GLU A 17 -4.25 20.00 -11.09
C GLU A 17 -2.96 19.64 -10.32
N TYR A 18 -2.71 18.35 -10.07
CA TYR A 18 -1.51 17.88 -9.38
C TYR A 18 -0.23 18.26 -10.13
N THR A 19 -0.25 18.27 -11.46
CA THR A 19 0.94 18.63 -12.25
C THR A 19 1.30 20.11 -12.15
N HIS A 20 0.37 20.97 -11.71
CA HIS A 20 0.65 22.40 -11.49
C HIS A 20 1.26 22.68 -10.12
N GLN A 21 1.19 21.72 -9.18
CA GLN A 21 1.70 21.90 -7.81
C GLN A 21 3.14 21.42 -7.61
N LEU A 22 3.71 20.75 -8.61
CA LEU A 22 5.05 20.20 -8.53
C LEU A 22 5.80 20.44 -9.84
N SER A 23 7.01 20.99 -9.73
CA SER A 23 7.96 20.98 -10.83
C SER A 23 8.50 19.57 -11.04
N MET A 24 8.70 19.14 -12.28
CA MET A 24 9.37 17.86 -12.59
C MET A 24 10.86 17.87 -12.22
N GLU A 25 11.41 19.04 -11.87
CA GLU A 25 12.78 19.22 -11.36
C GLU A 25 12.88 18.97 -9.86
N ASP A 26 11.77 19.11 -9.11
CA ASP A 26 11.76 18.89 -7.66
C ASP A 26 11.65 17.40 -7.33
N MET A 27 12.77 16.79 -6.99
CA MET A 27 12.89 15.35 -6.69
C MET A 27 12.50 14.99 -5.25
N ARG A 28 11.97 15.92 -4.45
CA ARG A 28 11.48 15.61 -3.11
C ARG A 28 10.31 14.61 -3.21
N MET A 29 10.28 13.61 -2.34
CA MET A 29 9.21 12.59 -2.33
C MET A 29 8.13 12.87 -1.29
N ARG A 30 8.53 13.49 -0.17
CA ARG A 30 7.68 13.75 0.99
C ARG A 30 6.89 15.03 0.79
N PRO A 31 5.65 15.13 1.32
CA PRO A 31 4.92 16.38 1.32
C PRO A 31 5.63 17.39 2.23
N ASP A 32 5.39 18.67 1.95
CA ASP A 32 5.89 19.78 2.75
C ASP A 32 4.72 20.75 2.96
N LEU A 33 4.29 20.89 4.21
CA LEU A 33 3.15 21.73 4.58
C LEU A 33 3.48 23.22 4.46
N GLU A 34 4.75 23.61 4.63
CA GLU A 34 5.17 25.02 4.58
C GLU A 34 5.16 25.54 3.13
N THR A 35 5.63 24.72 2.19
CA THR A 35 5.66 25.09 0.76
C THR A 35 4.41 24.65 0.00
N GLY A 36 3.46 23.97 0.65
CA GLY A 36 2.27 23.39 0.01
C GLY A 36 2.59 22.25 -0.96
N TYR A 37 3.73 21.58 -0.78
CA TYR A 37 4.16 20.50 -1.68
C TYR A 37 3.36 19.22 -1.37
N PRO A 38 2.64 18.65 -2.36
CA PRO A 38 1.68 17.58 -2.11
C PRO A 38 2.30 16.20 -1.88
N GLY A 39 3.61 16.05 -2.04
CA GLY A 39 4.30 14.75 -2.01
C GLY A 39 4.13 13.94 -3.30
N ARG A 40 5.00 12.94 -3.50
CA ARG A 40 5.02 12.08 -4.69
C ARG A 40 4.71 10.63 -4.36
N THR A 41 4.16 9.90 -5.33
CA THR A 41 3.81 8.47 -5.26
C THR A 41 2.72 8.13 -4.25
N TYR A 42 2.22 6.89 -4.31
CA TYR A 42 1.19 6.38 -3.40
C TYR A 42 1.59 6.40 -1.91
N ARG A 43 2.89 6.55 -1.61
CA ARG A 43 3.40 6.55 -0.25
C ARG A 43 3.13 7.88 0.46
N PHE A 44 3.13 8.99 -0.27
CA PHE A 44 3.21 10.32 0.32
C PHE A 44 2.18 11.30 -0.23
N VAL A 45 1.66 11.05 -1.43
CA VAL A 45 0.66 11.94 -2.04
C VAL A 45 -0.63 11.94 -1.22
N ASP A 46 -1.24 13.13 -1.10
CA ASP A 46 -2.56 13.26 -0.51
C ASP A 46 -3.65 12.61 -1.39
N GLU A 47 -4.64 12.01 -0.75
CA GLU A 47 -5.76 11.33 -1.39
C GLU A 47 -6.59 12.27 -2.26
N GLN A 48 -6.63 13.57 -1.93
CA GLN A 48 -7.35 14.56 -2.73
C GLN A 48 -6.83 14.70 -4.16
N TRP A 49 -5.57 14.34 -4.42
CA TRP A 49 -4.92 14.42 -5.74
C TRP A 49 -5.07 13.14 -6.57
N ILE A 50 -5.67 12.09 -6.02
CA ILE A 50 -5.76 10.76 -6.62
C ILE A 50 -7.09 10.59 -7.35
N VAL A 51 -7.04 10.10 -8.59
CA VAL A 51 -8.21 9.61 -9.35
C VAL A 51 -8.32 8.09 -9.21
N TYR A 52 -7.23 7.37 -9.50
CA TYR A 52 -7.12 5.93 -9.24
C TYR A 52 -5.87 5.64 -8.41
N PRO A 53 -6.02 4.99 -7.24
CA PRO A 53 -4.89 4.71 -6.37
C PRO A 53 -3.99 3.61 -6.93
N PHE A 54 -2.73 3.61 -6.52
CA PHE A 54 -1.85 2.47 -6.70
C PHE A 54 -2.48 1.19 -6.13
N GLY A 55 -2.41 0.11 -6.90
CA GLY A 55 -3.03 -1.16 -6.58
C GLY A 55 -4.51 -1.26 -6.93
N PHE A 56 -5.12 -0.23 -7.53
CA PHE A 56 -6.50 -0.31 -7.99
C PHE A 56 -6.65 -1.31 -9.14
N GLY A 57 -7.73 -2.07 -9.14
CA GLY A 57 -8.06 -3.01 -10.21
C GLY A 57 -9.42 -3.64 -9.95
N LEU A 58 -10.15 -3.93 -11.02
CA LEU A 58 -11.45 -4.57 -10.98
C LEU A 58 -11.34 -5.98 -11.54
N SER A 59 -12.18 -6.88 -11.03
CA SER A 59 -12.32 -8.26 -11.51
C SER A 59 -13.79 -8.55 -11.75
N TYR A 60 -14.10 -9.55 -12.57
CA TYR A 60 -15.47 -10.03 -12.75
C TYR A 60 -15.98 -10.87 -11.57
N HIS A 61 -15.09 -11.22 -10.63
CA HIS A 61 -15.44 -11.92 -9.39
C HIS A 61 -15.47 -10.96 -8.20
N THR A 62 -16.35 -11.23 -7.25
CA THR A 62 -16.32 -10.62 -5.92
C THR A 62 -15.53 -11.53 -4.98
N TRP A 63 -14.75 -10.89 -4.11
CA TRP A 63 -13.82 -11.56 -3.19
C TRP A 63 -14.13 -11.13 -1.75
N SER A 64 -14.23 -12.09 -0.85
CA SER A 64 -14.24 -11.83 0.60
C SER A 64 -12.84 -12.09 1.18
N TYR A 65 -12.39 -11.20 2.06
CA TYR A 65 -11.09 -11.30 2.72
C TYR A 65 -11.31 -11.53 4.21
N ALA A 66 -10.72 -12.60 4.75
CA ALA A 66 -10.73 -12.86 6.18
C ALA A 66 -9.31 -13.13 6.69
N TRP A 67 -8.97 -12.48 7.79
CA TRP A 67 -7.75 -12.80 8.55
C TRP A 67 -7.92 -14.17 9.18
N ARG A 68 -7.04 -15.11 8.83
CA ARG A 68 -6.81 -16.26 9.70
C ARG A 68 -5.90 -15.81 10.83
N SER A 69 -6.10 -16.35 12.02
CA SER A 69 -5.41 -15.93 13.25
C SER A 69 -3.91 -15.67 12.97
N PRO A 70 -3.41 -14.45 13.25
CA PRO A 70 -2.01 -14.16 13.01
C PRO A 70 -1.19 -15.07 13.92
N ALA A 71 -0.33 -15.90 13.34
CA ALA A 71 0.72 -16.55 14.09
C ALA A 71 1.78 -15.47 14.38
N HIS A 72 1.62 -14.78 15.51
CA HIS A 72 2.63 -13.86 16.00
C HIS A 72 3.70 -14.66 16.74
N THR A 73 4.74 -15.09 16.03
CA THR A 73 5.98 -15.53 16.67
C THR A 73 6.75 -14.29 17.09
N SER A 74 6.52 -13.85 18.33
CA SER A 74 7.40 -12.87 18.98
C SER A 74 8.79 -13.51 19.08
N GLY A 75 9.70 -13.16 18.16
CA GLY A 75 11.12 -13.27 18.44
C GLY A 75 11.44 -12.51 19.73
N ASN A 76 12.34 -13.03 20.54
CA ASN A 76 12.67 -12.49 21.86
C ASN A 76 13.03 -11.01 21.78
N LYS A 77 12.65 -10.24 22.80
CA LYS A 77 13.06 -8.83 22.94
C LYS A 77 14.58 -8.75 22.88
N ALA A 78 15.11 -7.89 22.01
CA ALA A 78 16.52 -7.50 22.03
C ALA A 78 16.88 -7.00 23.45
N SER A 79 17.72 -7.76 24.14
CA SER A 79 18.37 -7.32 25.37
C SER A 79 19.19 -6.07 25.05
N SER A 80 19.03 -5.05 25.88
CA SER A 80 19.78 -3.79 25.84
C SER A 80 21.29 -4.02 25.74
N GLY A 81 21.84 -3.90 24.54
CA GLY A 81 23.25 -4.08 24.23
C GLY A 81 23.39 -4.19 22.72
N ALA A 82 24.20 -3.35 22.11
CA ALA A 82 24.23 -3.12 20.66
C ALA A 82 24.35 -4.40 19.79
N ALA A 83 23.72 -4.29 18.60
CA ALA A 83 23.91 -5.08 17.38
C ALA A 83 23.09 -6.38 17.21
N GLY A 84 21.82 -6.20 16.85
CA GLY A 84 21.02 -7.23 16.20
C GLY A 84 19.55 -6.82 16.13
N TRP A 85 19.10 -6.27 15.01
CA TRP A 85 17.67 -6.10 14.77
C TRP A 85 17.11 -7.49 14.44
N GLU A 86 16.79 -8.30 15.45
CA GLU A 86 16.01 -9.52 15.22
C GLU A 86 14.63 -9.09 14.71
N GLY A 87 14.43 -9.30 13.40
CA GLY A 87 13.20 -8.91 12.72
C GLY A 87 12.01 -9.65 13.30
N CYS A 88 10.98 -8.91 13.72
CA CYS A 88 9.69 -9.50 14.02
C CYS A 88 9.10 -10.06 12.70
N SER A 89 8.86 -11.36 12.66
CA SER A 89 8.21 -12.01 11.51
C SER A 89 6.72 -12.16 11.79
N LEU A 90 5.90 -11.60 10.90
CA LEU A 90 4.45 -11.71 10.96
C LEU A 90 3.99 -12.63 9.82
N ALA A 91 3.45 -13.79 10.17
CA ALA A 91 2.81 -14.67 9.20
C ALA A 91 1.34 -14.28 9.05
N LEU A 92 0.98 -13.93 7.81
CA LEU A 92 -0.37 -13.52 7.47
C LEU A 92 -1.01 -14.54 6.55
N SER A 93 -2.16 -15.05 6.97
CA SER A 93 -2.96 -15.97 6.17
C SER A 93 -4.31 -15.32 5.83
N VAL A 94 -4.59 -15.23 4.53
CA VAL A 94 -5.82 -14.61 4.01
C VAL A 94 -6.64 -15.68 3.30
N ALA A 95 -7.89 -15.86 3.71
CA ALA A 95 -8.84 -16.70 2.98
C ALA A 95 -9.51 -15.87 1.87
N LEU A 96 -9.58 -16.42 0.67
CA LEU A 96 -10.25 -15.84 -0.50
C LEU A 96 -11.39 -16.77 -0.91
N ASP A 97 -12.61 -16.24 -0.98
CA ASP A 97 -13.77 -16.95 -1.51
C ASP A 97 -14.36 -16.17 -2.70
N SER A 98 -14.60 -16.87 -3.81
CA SER A 98 -15.11 -16.29 -5.06
C SER A 98 -16.58 -16.66 -5.23
N GLN A 99 -17.47 -15.67 -5.32
CA GLN A 99 -18.91 -15.93 -5.27
C GLN A 99 -19.53 -16.42 -6.60
N LYS A 100 -18.87 -16.24 -7.76
CA LYS A 100 -19.44 -16.58 -9.07
C LYS A 100 -18.41 -16.61 -10.20
N GLY A 101 -18.47 -17.60 -11.10
CA GLY A 101 -17.74 -17.61 -12.39
C GLY A 101 -16.66 -18.70 -12.49
N ALA A 102 -16.35 -19.14 -13.71
CA ALA A 102 -15.25 -20.07 -13.99
C ALA A 102 -13.90 -19.31 -14.03
N ASP A 103 -12.82 -19.97 -13.57
CA ASP A 103 -11.43 -19.49 -13.54
C ASP A 103 -11.19 -18.18 -12.75
N PRO A 104 -11.40 -18.19 -11.41
CA PRO A 104 -11.15 -17.03 -10.58
C PRO A 104 -9.64 -16.73 -10.48
N SER A 105 -9.27 -15.50 -10.82
CA SER A 105 -7.89 -14.99 -10.69
C SER A 105 -7.91 -13.59 -10.10
N THR A 106 -7.04 -13.33 -9.13
CA THR A 106 -6.90 -12.03 -8.45
C THR A 106 -5.45 -11.83 -8.04
N ALA A 107 -5.03 -10.56 -7.99
CA ALA A 107 -3.79 -10.15 -7.36
C ALA A 107 -4.08 -9.41 -6.05
N VAL A 108 -3.37 -9.78 -4.99
CA VAL A 108 -3.45 -9.25 -3.64
C VAL A 108 -2.18 -8.47 -3.33
N LEU A 109 -2.34 -7.29 -2.72
CA LEU A 109 -1.24 -6.40 -2.34
C LEU A 109 -1.29 -6.17 -0.83
N LEU A 110 -0.22 -6.52 -0.11
CA LEU A 110 -0.08 -6.31 1.33
C LEU A 110 0.66 -5.01 1.61
N PHE A 111 -0.01 -4.08 2.28
CA PHE A 111 0.55 -2.79 2.67
C PHE A 111 0.70 -2.67 4.18
N PHE A 112 1.79 -2.07 4.65
CA PHE A 112 1.98 -1.68 6.05
C PHE A 112 1.84 -0.16 6.21
N ARG A 113 1.21 0.27 7.29
CA ARG A 113 1.12 1.67 7.71
C ARG A 113 1.75 1.82 9.09
N PRO A 114 2.73 2.72 9.28
CA PRO A 114 3.32 2.97 10.59
C PRO A 114 2.27 3.62 11.53
N PRO A 115 2.30 3.30 12.84
CA PRO A 115 1.27 3.74 13.80
C PRO A 115 1.28 5.24 14.11
N ASN A 116 2.42 5.92 13.97
CA ASN A 116 2.59 7.33 14.41
C ASN A 116 2.74 8.30 13.24
N GLY A 117 1.94 8.09 12.18
CA GLY A 117 2.31 8.57 10.86
C GLY A 117 1.87 9.96 10.43
N ASP A 118 0.88 10.53 11.10
CA ASP A 118 0.04 11.56 10.48
C ASP A 118 0.39 13.01 10.87
N GLU A 119 1.32 13.23 11.81
CA GLU A 119 1.49 14.58 12.38
C GLU A 119 2.24 15.59 11.50
N ALA A 120 2.90 15.16 10.42
CA ALA A 120 3.66 16.09 9.56
C ALA A 120 3.83 15.63 8.09
N GLY A 121 3.10 14.60 7.65
CA GLY A 121 3.32 13.98 6.34
C GLY A 121 4.72 13.35 6.17
N LEU A 122 5.51 13.29 7.25
CA LEU A 122 6.86 12.73 7.26
C LEU A 122 6.84 11.20 7.17
N THR A 123 5.77 10.53 7.52
CA THR A 123 5.73 9.08 7.37
C THR A 123 5.01 8.66 6.09
N PRO A 124 5.42 7.53 5.50
CA PRO A 124 4.66 6.92 4.42
C PRO A 124 3.26 6.53 4.90
N ARG A 125 2.22 6.97 4.16
CA ARG A 125 0.82 6.62 4.41
C ARG A 125 0.57 5.11 4.31
N LYS A 126 1.28 4.45 3.39
CA LYS A 126 1.32 2.99 3.24
C LYS A 126 2.56 2.56 2.45
N GLU A 127 3.08 1.37 2.75
CA GLU A 127 4.23 0.78 2.06
C GLU A 127 3.89 -0.64 1.60
N LEU A 128 4.10 -0.92 0.31
CA LEU A 128 3.95 -2.28 -0.21
C LEU A 128 5.03 -3.19 0.39
N ARG A 129 4.60 -4.29 1.02
CA ARG A 129 5.50 -5.32 1.59
C ARG A 129 5.54 -6.59 0.76
N ARG A 130 4.39 -6.99 0.20
CA ARG A 130 4.26 -8.22 -0.58
C ARG A 130 3.11 -8.13 -1.56
N PHE A 131 3.20 -8.90 -2.64
CA PHE A 131 2.10 -9.16 -3.55
C PHE A 131 2.04 -10.65 -3.87
N GLU A 132 0.85 -11.14 -4.20
CA GLU A 132 0.58 -12.51 -4.65
C GLU A 132 -0.56 -12.52 -5.66
#